data_AF-D8TEN8-F1
#
_entry.id   AF-D8TEN8-F1
#
_cell.length_a   1.000
_cell.length_b   1.000
_cell.length_c   1.000
_cell.angle_alpha   90.00
_cell.angle_beta   90.00
_cell.angle_gamma   90.00
#
_symmetry.space_group_name_H-M   'P 1'
#
loop_
_entity.id
_entity.type
_entity.pdbx_description
1 polymer ?
#
loop_
_entity_poly.entity_id
_entity_poly.type
_entity_poly.pdbx_seq_one_letter_code
_entity_poly.pdbx_strand_id
1 'polypeptide(L)'
;YCECFAAGVYCLDSCACRDCFNKPEFADTVMGTRQQIETRNPLAFAPKIVQTSDNTPTEGVASFALQPNCPDTTGSARHKRGCNCKKSLCLKKYCECYQAGVGCSDGCKCNGCKNIYGIKKGTSFLLVSCFDFDGCLCSSSRRS
;
A
#
# COMPACT_ATOMS: atom_id res chain seq x y z
N TYR A 1 -16.16 -8.25 -8.27
CA TYR A 1 -15.02 -7.31 -8.24
C TYR A 1 -14.11 -7.66 -9.40
N CYS A 2 -13.67 -6.69 -10.19
CA CYS A 2 -12.84 -6.90 -11.38
C CYS A 2 -11.53 -6.13 -11.24
N GLU A 3 -10.39 -6.83 -11.30
CA GLU A 3 -9.07 -6.22 -11.17
C GLU A 3 -8.68 -5.42 -12.41
N CYS A 4 -9.02 -5.91 -13.61
CA CYS A 4 -8.81 -5.19 -14.87
C CYS A 4 -9.50 -3.81 -14.85
N PHE A 5 -10.78 -3.80 -14.47
CA PHE A 5 -11.55 -2.55 -14.35
C PHE A 5 -10.95 -1.62 -13.29
N ALA A 6 -10.53 -2.14 -12.15
CA ALA A 6 -9.86 -1.36 -11.12
C ALA A 6 -8.53 -0.75 -11.61
N ALA A 7 -7.78 -1.47 -12.44
CA ALA A 7 -6.53 -1.03 -13.06
C ALA A 7 -6.72 -0.10 -14.28
N GLY A 8 -7.96 0.10 -14.75
CA GLY A 8 -8.24 0.94 -15.91
C GLY A 8 -7.97 0.25 -17.25
N VAL A 9 -7.96 -1.08 -17.29
CA VAL A 9 -7.78 -1.88 -18.52
C VAL A 9 -9.01 -2.74 -18.80
N TYR A 10 -9.28 -3.01 -20.08
CA TYR A 10 -10.33 -3.96 -20.46
C TYR A 10 -9.94 -5.39 -20.09
N CYS A 11 -10.94 -6.23 -19.86
CA CYS A 11 -10.72 -7.66 -19.69
C CYS A 11 -10.35 -8.27 -21.05
N LEU A 12 -9.36 -9.16 -21.03
CA LEU A 12 -9.02 -10.01 -22.18
C LEU A 12 -9.86 -11.29 -22.15
N ASP A 13 -9.85 -12.03 -23.26
CA ASP A 13 -10.58 -13.31 -23.34
C ASP A 13 -9.96 -14.41 -22.46
N SER A 14 -8.75 -14.18 -21.94
CA SER A 14 -8.12 -15.03 -20.92
C SER A 14 -8.71 -14.83 -19.51
N CYS A 15 -9.58 -13.82 -19.29
CA CYS A 15 -10.22 -13.59 -18.01
C CYS A 15 -11.40 -14.56 -17.78
N ALA A 16 -11.47 -15.16 -16.59
CA ALA A 16 -12.57 -16.04 -16.17
C ALA A 16 -13.85 -15.29 -15.71
N CYS A 17 -14.15 -14.14 -16.30
CA CYS A 17 -15.30 -13.31 -15.93
C CYS A 17 -16.62 -13.93 -16.44
N ARG A 18 -17.68 -13.89 -15.64
CA ARG A 18 -19.05 -14.18 -16.08
C ARG A 18 -19.75 -12.86 -16.43
N ASP A 19 -20.45 -12.82 -17.56
CA ASP A 19 -21.20 -11.65 -18.06
C ASP A 19 -20.37 -10.35 -18.05
N CYS A 20 -19.19 -10.40 -18.70
CA CYS A 20 -18.21 -9.31 -18.62
C CYS A 20 -18.59 -8.12 -19.51
N PHE A 21 -18.92 -6.99 -18.89
CA PHE A 21 -19.11 -5.70 -19.56
C PHE A 21 -17.85 -4.83 -19.59
N ASN A 22 -16.72 -5.29 -19.02
CA ASN A 22 -15.45 -4.56 -19.11
C ASN A 22 -14.71 -4.91 -20.41
N LYS A 23 -15.35 -4.65 -21.55
CA LYS A 23 -14.84 -4.90 -22.89
C LYS A 23 -15.00 -3.66 -23.77
N PRO A 24 -14.20 -3.49 -24.84
CA PRO A 24 -14.26 -2.30 -25.69
C PRO A 24 -15.62 -2.08 -26.36
N GLU A 25 -16.40 -3.14 -26.62
CA GLU A 25 -17.74 -3.04 -27.20
C GLU A 25 -18.75 -2.35 -26.26
N PHE A 26 -18.45 -2.31 -24.96
CA PHE A 26 -19.28 -1.68 -23.93
C PHE A 26 -18.62 -0.41 -23.35
N ALA A 27 -17.76 0.27 -24.13
CA ALA A 27 -16.97 1.42 -23.67
C ALA A 27 -17.79 2.50 -22.95
N ASP A 28 -18.98 2.87 -23.46
CA ASP A 28 -19.84 3.88 -22.83
C ASP A 28 -20.31 3.45 -21.43
N THR A 29 -20.70 2.18 -21.29
CA THR A 29 -21.11 1.61 -20.00
C THR A 29 -19.93 1.55 -19.03
N VAL A 30 -18.74 1.21 -19.52
CA VAL A 30 -17.49 1.18 -18.73
C VAL A 30 -17.16 2.59 -18.22
N MET A 31 -17.13 3.58 -19.11
CA MET A 31 -16.83 4.97 -18.75
C MET A 31 -17.86 5.54 -17.77
N GLY A 32 -19.16 5.35 -18.03
CA GLY A 32 -20.23 5.79 -17.13
C GLY A 32 -20.12 5.16 -15.73
N THR A 33 -19.80 3.86 -15.67
CA THR A 33 -19.58 3.17 -14.39
C THR A 33 -18.36 3.71 -13.66
N ARG A 34 -17.26 4.02 -14.36
CA ARG A 34 -16.05 4.63 -13.76
C ARG A 34 -16.38 5.99 -13.16
N GLN A 35 -17.02 6.87 -13.93
CA GLN A 35 -17.39 8.21 -13.47
C GLN A 35 -18.26 8.14 -12.22
N GLN A 36 -19.28 7.26 -12.21
CA GLN A 36 -20.15 7.09 -11.04
C GLN A 36 -19.40 6.57 -9.80
N ILE A 37 -18.34 5.78 -9.97
CA ILE A 37 -17.49 5.34 -8.86
C ILE A 37 -16.61 6.49 -8.36
N GLU A 38 -16.03 7.29 -9.25
CA GLU A 38 -15.22 8.48 -8.91
C GLU A 38 -16.04 9.57 -8.21
N THR A 39 -17.26 9.84 -8.67
CA THR A 39 -18.16 10.81 -8.01
C THR A 39 -18.44 10.42 -6.56
N ARG A 40 -18.55 9.13 -6.27
CA ARG A 40 -18.78 8.62 -4.91
C ARG A 40 -17.51 8.59 -4.07
N ASN A 41 -16.36 8.37 -4.70
CA ASN A 41 -15.07 8.34 -4.04
C ASN A 41 -13.98 8.80 -5.03
N PRO A 42 -13.46 10.03 -4.90
CA PRO A 42 -12.48 10.58 -5.84
C PRO A 42 -11.15 9.82 -5.84
N LEU A 43 -10.87 9.04 -4.78
CA LEU A 43 -9.68 8.18 -4.68
C LEU A 43 -9.97 6.73 -5.06
N ALA A 44 -11.09 6.42 -5.72
CA ALA A 44 -11.49 5.05 -6.04
C ALA A 44 -10.52 4.31 -6.96
N PHE A 45 -9.89 5.04 -7.89
CA PHE A 45 -8.92 4.50 -8.85
C PHE A 45 -7.49 5.03 -8.63
N ALA A 46 -7.27 5.80 -7.56
CA ALA A 46 -5.92 6.20 -7.18
C ALA A 46 -5.10 4.95 -6.77
N PRO A 47 -3.77 4.92 -7.04
CA PRO A 47 -2.91 3.84 -6.59
C PRO A 47 -3.04 3.62 -5.08
N LYS A 48 -3.38 2.39 -4.68
CA LYS A 48 -3.63 2.03 -3.27
C LYS A 48 -2.37 2.13 -2.39
N ILE A 49 -1.19 2.08 -3.00
CA ILE A 49 0.12 2.06 -2.33
C ILE A 49 1.00 3.09 -3.03
N VAL A 50 1.46 4.09 -2.29
CA VAL A 50 2.58 4.92 -2.74
C VAL A 50 3.83 4.10 -2.47
N GLN A 51 4.42 3.51 -3.50
CA GLN A 51 5.77 2.97 -3.40
C GLN A 51 6.73 4.13 -3.73
N THR A 52 7.45 4.64 -2.74
CA THR A 52 8.61 5.50 -2.99
C THR A 52 9.73 4.64 -3.55
N SER A 53 9.77 4.52 -4.88
CA SER A 53 10.99 4.21 -5.60
C SER A 53 11.36 5.47 -6.37
N ASP A 54 12.32 6.21 -5.83
CA ASP A 54 12.94 7.37 -6.46
C ASP A 54 13.49 7.00 -7.84
N ASN A 55 13.11 7.81 -8.83
CA ASN A 55 14.00 8.34 -9.85
C ASN A 55 13.42 9.68 -10.30
N THR A 56 13.74 10.72 -9.54
CA THR A 56 13.64 12.11 -9.95
C THR A 56 14.69 12.40 -11.03
N PRO A 57 14.41 13.34 -11.94
CA PRO A 57 15.38 14.41 -12.17
C PRO A 57 14.85 15.73 -11.57
N THR A 58 15.72 16.30 -10.75
CA THR A 58 15.77 17.65 -10.18
C THR A 58 15.31 18.77 -11.12
N GLU A 59 14.72 19.85 -10.56
CA GLU A 59 15.15 21.27 -10.68
C GLU A 59 14.23 22.21 -9.85
N GLY A 60 14.83 22.96 -8.90
CA GLY A 60 14.31 24.17 -8.20
C GLY A 60 13.17 23.97 -7.17
N VAL A 61 13.23 24.36 -5.89
CA VAL A 61 13.96 25.42 -5.19
C VAL A 61 14.04 25.08 -3.69
N ALA A 62 15.11 25.56 -3.06
CA ALA A 62 15.51 25.34 -1.68
C ALA A 62 14.56 25.94 -0.62
N SER A 63 14.46 25.29 0.55
CA SER A 63 14.89 25.89 1.82
C SER A 63 14.79 24.89 2.98
N PHE A 64 15.89 24.85 3.73
CA PHE A 64 16.27 23.96 4.81
C PHE A 64 15.78 24.49 6.18
N ALA A 65 15.68 23.57 7.15
CA ALA A 65 15.52 23.78 8.61
C ALA A 65 14.10 24.20 9.09
N LEU A 66 13.49 23.55 10.09
CA LEU A 66 14.07 23.03 11.33
C LEU A 66 13.45 21.69 11.74
N GLN A 67 14.35 20.75 12.04
CA GLN A 67 14.08 19.59 12.88
C GLN A 67 13.73 20.05 14.30
N PRO A 68 12.77 19.39 14.98
CA PRO A 68 13.13 18.84 16.28
C PRO A 68 12.77 17.35 16.38
N ASN A 69 13.69 16.61 16.99
CA ASN A 69 13.64 15.19 17.30
C ASN A 69 12.28 14.70 17.86
N CYS A 70 11.69 13.70 17.21
CA CYS A 70 11.04 12.59 17.91
C CYS A 70 11.18 11.30 17.07
N PRO A 71 11.55 10.15 17.68
CA PRO A 71 11.61 8.87 16.99
C PRO A 71 10.20 8.28 16.89
N ASP A 72 9.37 8.87 16.03
CA ASP A 72 8.21 8.17 15.49
C ASP A 72 8.64 7.58 14.15
N THR A 73 8.84 6.26 14.11
CA THR A 73 8.94 5.47 12.89
C THR A 73 7.78 5.78 11.93
N THR A 74 7.97 6.73 11.02
CA THR A 74 6.96 7.18 10.06
C THR A 74 7.58 7.53 8.70
N GLY A 75 7.11 6.84 7.66
CA GLY A 75 7.34 7.11 6.23
C GLY A 75 8.24 6.04 5.60
N SER A 76 7.81 5.17 4.68
CA SER A 76 7.23 5.60 3.40
C SER A 76 6.34 4.55 2.67
N ALA A 77 5.72 3.59 3.37
CA ALA A 77 4.75 2.68 2.72
C ALA A 77 3.54 2.39 3.61
N ARG A 78 2.69 3.40 3.85
CA ARG A 78 1.45 3.24 4.62
C ARG A 78 0.27 3.12 3.68
N HIS A 79 -0.56 2.09 3.87
CA HIS A 79 -1.81 1.94 3.11
C HIS A 79 -2.78 3.08 3.49
N LYS A 80 -3.07 4.01 2.57
CA LYS A 80 -3.91 5.21 2.86
C LYS A 80 -5.29 4.89 3.41
N ARG A 81 -5.88 3.76 3.00
CA ARG A 81 -7.25 3.38 3.37
C ARG A 81 -7.35 2.47 4.61
N GLY A 82 -6.25 1.84 5.00
CA GLY A 82 -6.26 0.74 5.97
C GLY A 82 -7.09 -0.48 5.51
N CYS A 83 -7.11 -1.55 6.33
CA CYS A 83 -7.89 -2.76 6.05
C CYS A 83 -9.07 -2.94 7.03
N ASN A 84 -10.06 -3.76 6.66
CA ASN A 84 -11.27 -4.05 7.46
C ASN A 84 -11.40 -5.55 7.81
N CYS A 85 -10.27 -6.24 7.97
CA CYS A 85 -10.23 -7.69 8.12
C CYS A 85 -10.87 -8.18 9.43
N LYS A 86 -11.77 -9.17 9.34
CA LYS A 86 -12.42 -9.78 10.52
C LYS A 86 -11.94 -11.21 10.82
N LYS A 87 -11.68 -12.02 9.79
CA LYS A 87 -11.35 -13.45 9.92
C LYS A 87 -9.91 -13.81 9.56
N SER A 88 -9.25 -13.00 8.72
CA SER A 88 -7.89 -13.28 8.27
C SER A 88 -6.83 -13.01 9.33
N LEU A 89 -7.20 -12.34 10.43
CA LEU A 89 -6.28 -11.83 11.45
C LEU A 89 -5.12 -11.03 10.86
N CYS A 90 -5.28 -10.51 9.64
CA CYS A 90 -4.23 -9.84 8.87
C CYS A 90 -2.96 -10.68 8.64
N LEU A 91 -3.11 -12.01 8.57
CA LEU A 91 -2.02 -12.99 8.35
C LEU A 91 -2.15 -13.73 7.01
N LYS A 92 -3.11 -13.34 6.17
CA LYS A 92 -3.39 -13.97 4.89
C LYS A 92 -3.53 -12.89 3.82
N LYS A 93 -3.29 -13.26 2.56
CA LYS A 93 -3.40 -12.35 1.40
C LYS A 93 -4.80 -11.74 1.19
N TYR A 94 -5.82 -12.19 1.93
CA TYR A 94 -7.11 -11.49 2.04
C TYR A 94 -7.00 -10.10 2.69
N CYS A 95 -5.92 -9.80 3.41
CA CYS A 95 -5.64 -8.49 3.97
C CYS A 95 -4.74 -7.70 3.02
N GLU A 96 -5.21 -6.54 2.57
CA GLU A 96 -4.45 -5.66 1.68
C GLU A 96 -3.10 -5.23 2.29
N CYS A 97 -3.02 -5.02 3.62
CA CYS A 97 -1.77 -4.70 4.29
C CYS A 97 -0.77 -5.87 4.23
N TYR A 98 -1.22 -7.08 4.55
CA TYR A 98 -0.38 -8.28 4.52
C TYR A 98 0.08 -8.61 3.11
N GLN A 99 -0.81 -8.51 2.11
CA GLN A 99 -0.46 -8.73 0.70
C GLN A 99 0.59 -7.73 0.21
N ALA A 100 0.54 -6.48 0.69
CA ALA A 100 1.50 -5.44 0.37
C ALA A 100 2.80 -5.51 1.19
N GLY A 101 2.94 -6.48 2.12
CA GLY A 101 4.12 -6.59 2.99
C GLY A 101 4.26 -5.44 3.99
N VAL A 102 3.18 -4.70 4.26
CA VAL A 102 3.18 -3.55 5.17
C VAL A 102 2.34 -3.81 6.40
N GLY A 103 2.69 -3.11 7.47
CA GLY A 103 1.96 -3.17 8.72
C GLY A 103 0.54 -2.60 8.66
N CYS A 104 -0.36 -3.23 9.40
CA CYS A 104 -1.61 -2.57 9.79
C CYS A 104 -1.29 -1.36 10.68
N SER A 105 -1.83 -0.21 10.32
CA SER A 105 -1.73 1.05 11.08
C SER A 105 -3.02 1.37 11.85
N ASP A 106 -3.04 2.50 12.55
CA ASP A 106 -4.25 3.02 13.23
C ASP A 106 -5.43 3.25 12.27
N GLY A 107 -5.16 3.45 10.96
CA GLY A 107 -6.20 3.53 9.93
C GLY A 107 -6.91 2.19 9.65
N CYS A 108 -6.42 1.06 10.17
CA CYS A 108 -6.99 -0.26 9.93
C CYS A 108 -8.07 -0.62 10.96
N LYS A 109 -9.29 -0.91 10.50
CA LYS A 109 -10.43 -1.36 11.33
C LYS A 109 -10.53 -2.89 11.43
N CYS A 110 -9.38 -3.57 11.43
CA CYS A 110 -9.32 -5.02 11.54
C CYS A 110 -9.46 -5.52 12.99
N ASN A 111 -10.15 -6.66 13.16
CA ASN A 111 -10.38 -7.32 14.45
C ASN A 111 -9.33 -8.43 14.65
N GLY A 112 -8.72 -8.47 15.84
CA GLY A 112 -7.71 -9.48 16.18
C GLY A 112 -6.50 -9.45 15.23
N CYS A 113 -5.99 -8.25 14.93
CA CYS A 113 -4.84 -8.09 14.03
C CYS A 113 -3.62 -8.83 14.60
N LYS A 114 -3.06 -9.74 13.80
CA LYS A 114 -1.82 -10.47 14.08
C LYS A 114 -0.79 -10.26 12.96
N ASN A 115 -0.97 -9.24 12.12
CA ASN A 115 0.01 -8.91 11.08
C ASN A 115 1.36 -8.59 11.71
N ILE A 116 2.36 -9.43 11.44
CA ILE A 116 3.72 -9.25 11.97
C ILE A 116 4.39 -7.97 11.48
N TYR A 117 3.97 -7.44 10.32
CA TYR A 117 4.50 -6.21 9.77
C TYR A 117 3.94 -4.95 10.45
N GLY A 118 2.88 -5.07 11.27
CA GLY A 118 2.13 -3.92 11.81
C GLY A 118 1.99 -3.95 13.32
N ILE A 119 2.50 -2.91 13.97
CA ILE A 119 2.41 -2.73 15.40
C ILE A 119 1.18 -1.86 15.70
N LYS A 120 0.08 -2.48 16.14
CA LYS A 120 -1.01 -1.74 16.78
C LYS A 120 -0.64 -1.52 18.25
N LYS A 121 -0.61 -0.26 18.71
CA LYS A 121 -0.42 0.08 20.13
C LYS A 121 -1.51 -0.63 20.94
N GLY A 122 -1.15 -1.71 21.65
CA GLY A 122 -2.10 -2.55 22.39
C GLY A 122 -1.75 -4.04 22.49
N THR A 123 -0.81 -4.54 21.69
CA THR A 123 -0.22 -5.88 21.89
C THR A 123 1.26 -5.73 22.19
N SER A 124 1.58 -5.49 23.46
CA SER A 124 2.92 -5.77 23.99
C SER A 124 3.18 -7.26 23.80
N PHE A 125 4.27 -7.63 23.13
CA PHE A 125 5.32 -8.51 23.65
C PHE A 125 6.32 -8.84 22.53
N LEU A 126 7.54 -8.35 22.75
CA LEU A 126 8.85 -8.83 22.28
C LEU A 126 9.26 -8.58 20.82
N LEU A 127 10.09 -7.55 20.69
CA LEU A 127 11.30 -7.46 19.86
C LEU A 127 11.54 -8.70 18.97
N VAL A 128 11.22 -8.57 17.68
CA VAL A 128 11.97 -9.30 16.66
C VAL A 128 13.33 -8.63 16.63
N SER A 129 14.27 -9.23 17.36
CA SER A 129 15.69 -8.93 17.24
C SER A 129 16.09 -9.06 15.78
N CYS A 130 16.41 -7.93 15.16
CA CYS A 130 17.35 -7.91 14.05
C CYS A 130 18.68 -8.45 14.60
N PHE A 131 19.00 -9.71 14.31
CA PHE A 131 20.38 -10.18 14.32
C PHE A 131 20.67 -10.72 12.92
N ASP A 132 21.64 -10.05 12.31
CA ASP A 132 22.15 -10.15 10.95
C ASP A 132 22.63 -11.54 10.51
N PHE A 133 22.55 -11.80 9.19
CA PHE A 133 23.68 -12.39 8.47
C PHE A 133 23.70 -12.00 6.97
N ASP A 134 24.62 -11.06 6.70
CA ASP A 134 25.44 -10.76 5.52
C ASP A 134 24.86 -10.36 4.14
N GLY A 135 25.25 -9.16 3.70
CA GLY A 135 25.42 -8.88 2.27
C GLY A 135 25.30 -7.45 1.75
N CYS A 136 25.76 -6.39 2.45
CA CYS A 136 26.07 -5.11 1.78
C CYS A 136 27.06 -4.25 2.60
N LEU A 137 28.36 -4.45 2.33
CA LEU A 137 29.41 -3.55 2.79
C LEU A 137 29.31 -2.22 2.04
N CYS A 138 28.96 -1.13 2.73
CA CYS A 138 29.43 0.19 2.34
C CYS A 138 30.60 0.56 3.25
N SER A 139 31.78 0.08 2.87
CA SER A 139 33.03 0.50 3.49
C SER A 139 33.42 1.86 2.93
N SER A 140 33.63 2.85 3.79
CA SER A 140 34.59 3.93 3.53
C SER A 140 35.12 4.46 4.87
N SER A 141 36.32 3.97 5.17
CA SER A 141 37.38 4.48 6.03
C SER A 141 37.10 5.42 7.21
N ARG A 142 37.55 4.88 8.34
CA ARG A 142 38.06 5.47 9.59
C ARG A 142 38.75 6.85 9.54
N ARG A 143 38.75 7.40 10.77
CA ARG A 143 39.70 8.30 11.45
C ARG A 143 39.55 9.79 11.09
N SER A 144 39.58 10.72 12.03
CA SER A 144 40.07 10.68 13.42
C SER A 144 39.28 11.65 14.30
#